data_AF-P22910-F1
#
_entry.id   AF-P22910-F1
#
_cell.length_a   1.000
_cell.length_b   1.000
_cell.length_c   1.000
_cell.angle_alpha   90.00
_cell.angle_beta   90.00
_cell.angle_gamma   90.00
#
_symmetry.space_group_name_H-M   'P 1'
#
loop_
_entity.id
_entity.type
_entity.pdbx_description
1 polymer ?
#
loop_
_entity_poly.entity_id
_entity_poly.type
_entity_poly.pdbx_seq_one_letter_code
_entity_poly.pdbx_strand_id
1 'polypeptide(L)'
;KVYGRCELAAAMKRLGLDNYRGYSLGNWVCAAKFESNFNTHATNRNTDGSTDYGILQINSRWWCNDGRTPGSRNLCHIPCSALLSSDITASVNCAKKIVSDGNGMNAWVAWRNRCKGTDVNAWTRGCRL
;
A
#
# COMPACT_ATOMS: atom_id res chain seq x y z
N LYS A 1 -1.31 4.37 13.10
CA LYS A 1 -2.54 5.19 13.19
C LYS A 1 -3.57 4.73 12.17
N VAL A 2 -4.83 5.13 12.32
CA VAL A 2 -5.86 4.96 11.28
C VAL A 2 -6.07 6.30 10.59
N TYR A 3 -5.85 6.37 9.29
CA TYR A 3 -6.06 7.59 8.52
C TYR A 3 -7.55 7.82 8.22
N GLY A 4 -7.96 9.08 8.20
CA GLY A 4 -9.18 9.47 7.49
C GLY A 4 -9.02 9.33 5.97
N ARG A 5 -10.10 9.06 5.22
CA ARG A 5 -10.05 8.88 3.75
C ARG A 5 -9.38 10.06 3.04
N CYS A 6 -9.82 11.29 3.33
CA CYS A 6 -9.26 12.48 2.69
C CYS A 6 -7.88 12.86 3.22
N GLU A 7 -7.60 12.57 4.49
CA GLU A 7 -6.26 12.72 5.07
C GLU A 7 -5.26 11.80 4.35
N LEU A 8 -5.64 10.55 4.10
CA LEU A 8 -4.82 9.60 3.36
C LEU A 8 -4.63 10.03 1.91
N ALA A 9 -5.70 10.45 1.24
CA ALA A 9 -5.64 10.95 -0.13
C ALA A 9 -4.65 12.13 -0.24
N ALA A 10 -4.74 13.12 0.65
CA ALA A 10 -3.81 14.25 0.66
C ALA A 10 -2.36 13.81 0.92
N ALA A 11 -2.14 12.88 1.86
CA ALA A 11 -0.81 12.35 2.14
C ALA A 11 -0.21 11.59 0.95
N MET A 12 -0.98 10.70 0.32
CA MET A 12 -0.57 9.94 -0.86
C MET A 12 -0.32 10.86 -2.07
N LYS A 13 -1.14 11.89 -2.27
CA LYS A 13 -0.93 12.90 -3.32
C LYS A 13 0.37 13.67 -3.09
N ARG A 14 0.59 14.17 -1.87
CA ARG A 14 1.82 14.87 -1.47
C ARG A 14 3.07 14.01 -1.67
N LEU A 15 2.96 12.70 -1.41
CA LEU A 15 4.04 11.74 -1.62
C LEU A 15 4.14 11.25 -3.07
N GLY A 16 3.36 11.82 -4.01
CA GLY A 16 3.48 11.60 -5.45
C GLY A 16 2.95 10.26 -5.94
N LEU A 17 1.85 9.77 -5.36
CA LEU A 17 1.12 8.61 -5.89
C LEU A 17 0.03 8.98 -6.90
N ASP A 18 -0.41 10.24 -6.94
CA ASP A 18 -1.43 10.64 -7.90
C ASP A 18 -0.89 10.54 -9.34
N ASN A 19 -1.61 9.82 -10.18
CA ASN A 19 -1.24 9.44 -11.54
C ASN A 19 0.09 8.66 -11.67
N TYR A 20 0.63 8.11 -10.58
CA TYR A 20 1.87 7.34 -10.64
C TYR A 20 1.66 6.06 -11.45
N ARG A 21 2.41 5.92 -12.56
CA ARG A 21 2.27 4.82 -13.52
C ARG A 21 0.85 4.67 -14.10
N GLY A 22 0.12 5.79 -14.22
CA GLY A 22 -1.24 5.81 -14.78
C GLY A 22 -2.34 5.43 -13.79
N TYR A 23 -2.02 5.15 -12.53
CA TYR A 23 -3.01 4.90 -11.49
C TYR A 23 -3.37 6.21 -10.80
N SER A 24 -4.64 6.62 -10.91
CA SER A 24 -5.16 7.80 -10.20
C SER A 24 -5.06 7.63 -8.68
N LEU A 25 -5.03 8.75 -7.94
CA LEU A 25 -5.03 8.72 -6.48
C LEU A 25 -6.15 7.86 -5.86
N GLY A 26 -7.32 7.83 -6.49
CA GLY A 26 -8.45 7.00 -6.06
C GLY A 26 -8.13 5.51 -6.00
N ASN A 27 -7.29 5.00 -6.90
CA ASN A 27 -6.86 3.60 -6.87
C ASN A 27 -6.07 3.27 -5.60
N TRP A 28 -5.14 4.15 -5.22
CA TRP A 28 -4.31 3.98 -4.04
C TRP A 28 -5.11 4.05 -2.74
N VAL A 29 -6.05 5.00 -2.66
CA VAL A 29 -6.95 5.11 -1.52
C VAL A 29 -7.89 3.89 -1.45
N CYS A 30 -8.42 3.42 -2.57
CA CYS A 30 -9.22 2.20 -2.61
C CYS A 30 -8.43 0.97 -2.13
N ALA A 31 -7.20 0.79 -2.60
CA ALA A 31 -6.33 -0.30 -2.17
C ALA A 31 -6.12 -0.23 -0.65
N ALA A 32 -5.68 0.90 -0.11
CA ALA A 32 -5.47 1.05 1.33
C ALA A 32 -6.74 0.81 2.17
N LYS A 33 -7.93 1.13 1.64
CA LYS A 33 -9.20 0.83 2.32
C LYS A 33 -9.39 -0.67 2.50
N PHE A 34 -9.24 -1.43 1.42
CA PHE A 34 -9.56 -2.86 1.45
C PHE A 34 -8.41 -3.74 1.95
N GLU A 35 -7.18 -3.26 1.88
CA GLU A 35 -6.01 -3.96 2.41
C GLU A 35 -5.88 -3.79 3.93
N SER A 36 -6.10 -2.58 4.48
CA SER A 36 -5.81 -2.31 5.89
C SER A 36 -6.89 -1.53 6.64
N ASN A 37 -7.99 -1.17 5.98
CA ASN A 37 -8.95 -0.19 6.50
C ASN A 37 -8.26 1.12 6.94
N PHE A 38 -7.25 1.56 6.18
CA PHE A 38 -6.42 2.74 6.44
C PHE A 38 -5.56 2.68 7.71
N ASN A 39 -5.38 1.50 8.31
CA ASN A 39 -4.59 1.33 9.52
C ASN A 39 -3.11 1.06 9.19
N THR A 40 -2.22 1.98 9.57
CA THR A 40 -0.77 1.81 9.38
C THR A 40 -0.18 0.70 10.25
N HIS A 41 -0.84 0.24 11.31
CA HIS A 41 -0.36 -0.87 12.13
C HIS A 41 -0.93 -2.23 11.73
N ALA A 42 -1.73 -2.30 10.65
CA ALA A 42 -2.30 -3.56 10.20
C ALA A 42 -1.19 -4.53 9.77
N THR A 43 -1.30 -5.78 10.22
CA THR A 43 -0.46 -6.88 9.76
C THR A 43 -1.32 -8.11 9.51
N ASN A 44 -1.04 -8.86 8.45
CA ASN A 44 -1.69 -10.13 8.17
C ASN A 44 -0.66 -11.22 7.94
N ARG A 45 -0.77 -12.35 8.65
CA ARG A 45 0.10 -13.51 8.46
C ARG A 45 -0.47 -14.38 7.33
N ASN A 46 0.36 -14.67 6.34
CA ASN A 46 0.01 -15.54 5.22
C ASN A 46 0.33 -17.00 5.53
N THR A 47 -0.34 -17.91 4.83
CA THR A 47 -0.17 -19.37 5.00
C THR A 47 1.22 -19.86 4.61
N ASP A 48 1.93 -19.12 3.74
CA ASP A 48 3.31 -19.41 3.35
C ASP A 48 4.35 -18.94 4.39
N GLY A 49 3.90 -18.42 5.53
CA GLY A 49 4.74 -17.89 6.59
C GLY A 49 5.24 -16.46 6.37
N SER A 50 4.97 -15.81 5.23
CA SER A 50 5.23 -14.37 5.08
C SER A 50 4.19 -13.53 5.85
N THR A 51 4.46 -12.25 6.06
CA THR A 51 3.52 -11.32 6.68
C THR A 51 3.39 -10.07 5.82
N ASP A 52 2.18 -9.56 5.68
CA ASP A 52 1.88 -8.29 5.02
C ASP A 52 1.85 -7.17 6.05
N TYR A 53 2.44 -6.02 5.72
CA TYR A 53 2.66 -4.93 6.66
C TYR A 53 2.06 -3.60 6.20
N GLY A 54 1.43 -2.94 7.16
CA GLY A 54 1.08 -1.53 7.09
C GLY A 54 -0.09 -1.21 6.18
N ILE A 55 -0.20 0.08 5.85
CA ILE A 55 -1.42 0.62 5.22
C ILE A 55 -1.71 0.08 3.82
N LEU A 56 -0.68 -0.42 3.12
CA LEU A 56 -0.76 -1.03 1.80
C LEU A 56 -0.46 -2.54 1.83
N GLN A 57 -0.44 -3.17 3.02
CA GLN A 57 -0.23 -4.61 3.20
C GLN A 57 0.92 -5.17 2.34
N ILE A 58 2.10 -4.59 2.51
CA ILE A 58 3.27 -4.94 1.71
C ILE A 58 3.95 -6.19 2.30
N ASN A 59 4.15 -7.20 1.46
CA ASN A 59 4.57 -8.53 1.85
C ASN A 59 6.08 -8.66 2.16
N SER A 60 6.42 -9.35 3.26
CA SER A 60 7.82 -9.59 3.68
C SER A 60 8.60 -10.62 2.89
N ARG A 61 7.96 -11.48 2.08
CA ARG A 61 8.69 -12.43 1.22
C ARG A 61 9.52 -11.68 0.18
N TRP A 62 9.02 -10.55 -0.30
CA TRP A 62 9.61 -9.85 -1.45
C TRP A 62 10.14 -8.46 -1.11
N TRP A 63 9.40 -7.69 -0.30
CA TRP A 63 9.57 -6.23 -0.34
C TRP A 63 10.32 -5.66 0.86
N CYS A 64 10.15 -6.24 2.05
CA CYS A 64 10.80 -5.78 3.27
C CYS A 64 11.34 -6.95 4.08
N ASN A 65 12.26 -6.69 5.01
CA ASN A 65 12.79 -7.71 5.92
C ASN A 65 12.18 -7.58 7.33
N ASP A 66 11.57 -8.64 7.85
CA ASP A 66 11.05 -8.70 9.22
C ASP A 66 11.88 -9.59 10.16
N GLY A 67 13.03 -10.09 9.70
CA GLY A 67 13.94 -10.95 10.47
C GLY A 67 13.43 -12.37 10.71
N ARG A 68 12.23 -12.73 10.22
CA ARG A 68 11.59 -14.02 10.49
C ARG A 68 11.02 -14.71 9.26
N THR A 69 10.88 -14.01 8.13
CA THR A 69 10.43 -14.60 6.86
C THR A 69 11.61 -15.25 6.14
N PRO A 70 11.67 -16.60 6.04
CA PRO A 70 12.78 -17.27 5.38
C PRO A 70 12.88 -16.87 3.89
N GLY A 71 14.09 -16.57 3.44
CA GLY A 71 14.34 -16.21 2.04
C GLY A 71 13.73 -14.87 1.58
N SER A 72 13.43 -13.94 2.52
CA SER A 72 12.99 -12.59 2.16
C SER A 72 13.96 -11.94 1.17
N ARG A 73 13.44 -11.39 0.07
CA ARG A 73 14.24 -10.68 -0.94
C ARG A 73 14.54 -9.22 -0.57
N ASN A 74 13.74 -8.64 0.32
CA ASN A 74 13.85 -7.25 0.77
C ASN A 74 14.14 -6.24 -0.35
N LEU A 75 13.38 -6.29 -1.44
CA LEU A 75 13.63 -5.48 -2.64
C LEU A 75 13.48 -3.97 -2.40
N CYS A 76 12.73 -3.54 -1.38
CA CYS A 76 12.68 -2.13 -0.98
C CYS A 76 13.83 -1.72 -0.06
N HIS A 77 14.68 -2.65 0.37
CA HIS A 77 15.83 -2.44 1.26
C HIS A 77 15.47 -1.74 2.58
N ILE A 78 14.39 -2.20 3.23
CA ILE A 78 13.89 -1.64 4.48
C ILE A 78 13.50 -2.72 5.48
N PRO A 79 13.55 -2.44 6.80
CA PRO A 79 12.87 -3.29 7.76
C PRO A 79 11.35 -3.16 7.59
N CYS A 80 10.60 -4.25 7.74
CA CYS A 80 9.14 -4.22 7.65
C CYS A 80 8.50 -3.34 8.74
N SER A 81 9.19 -3.09 9.86
CA SER A 81 8.76 -2.14 10.89
C SER A 81 8.63 -0.71 10.35
N ALA A 82 9.39 -0.31 9.33
CA ALA A 82 9.26 1.00 8.70
C ALA A 82 7.89 1.19 8.02
N LEU A 83 7.26 0.10 7.58
CA LEU A 83 5.94 0.11 6.97
C LEU A 83 4.81 0.28 7.99
N LEU A 84 5.11 0.09 9.29
CA LEU A 84 4.15 0.26 10.39
C LEU A 84 4.11 1.68 10.96
N SER A 85 4.96 2.57 10.43
CA SER A 85 5.02 3.98 10.83
C SER A 85 3.71 4.70 10.53
N SER A 86 3.34 5.67 11.39
CA SER A 86 2.27 6.63 11.06
C SER A 86 2.66 7.56 9.92
N ASP A 87 3.96 7.76 9.67
CA ASP A 87 4.47 8.37 8.44
C ASP A 87 4.58 7.30 7.35
N ILE A 88 3.69 7.40 6.37
CA ILE A 88 3.57 6.43 5.28
C ILE A 88 4.62 6.59 4.17
N THR A 89 5.63 7.45 4.34
CA THR A 89 6.66 7.71 3.31
C THR A 89 7.36 6.41 2.87
N ALA A 90 7.75 5.55 3.81
CA ALA A 90 8.36 4.26 3.49
C ALA A 90 7.40 3.34 2.73
N SER A 91 6.13 3.27 3.16
CA SER A 91 5.09 2.48 2.49
C SER A 91 4.84 2.96 1.06
N VAL A 92 4.76 4.28 0.83
CA VAL A 92 4.55 4.87 -0.49
C VAL A 92 5.75 4.62 -1.41
N ASN A 93 6.97 4.83 -0.93
CA ASN A 93 8.17 4.59 -1.73
C ASN A 93 8.29 3.12 -2.14
N CYS A 94 8.01 2.21 -1.22
CA CYS A 94 8.00 0.79 -1.54
C CYS A 94 6.87 0.43 -2.53
N ALA A 95 5.66 0.96 -2.35
CA ALA A 95 4.55 0.74 -3.28
C ALA A 95 4.83 1.22 -4.70
N LYS A 96 5.55 2.35 -4.88
CA LYS A 96 6.01 2.81 -6.19
C LYS A 96 6.94 1.80 -6.87
N LYS A 97 7.80 1.14 -6.10
CA LYS A 97 8.66 0.05 -6.60
C LYS A 97 7.81 -1.15 -7.03
N ILE A 98 6.88 -1.59 -6.19
CA ILE A 98 5.98 -2.72 -6.45
C ILE A 98 5.19 -2.52 -7.75
N VAL A 99 4.54 -1.36 -7.93
CA VAL A 99 3.78 -1.07 -9.16
C VAL A 99 4.66 -1.04 -10.41
N SER A 100 5.95 -0.70 -10.25
CA SER A 100 6.89 -0.68 -11.37
C SER A 100 7.46 -2.06 -11.72
N ASP A 101 7.26 -3.08 -10.89
CA ASP A 101 7.81 -4.44 -11.04
C ASP A 101 6.96 -5.34 -11.97
N GLY A 102 6.40 -4.77 -13.03
CA GLY A 102 5.66 -5.48 -14.09
C GLY A 102 4.17 -5.74 -13.82
N ASN A 103 3.78 -6.09 -12.60
CA ASN A 103 2.38 -6.43 -12.29
C ASN A 103 1.45 -5.22 -12.10
N GLY A 104 2.00 -4.01 -11.97
CA GLY A 104 1.22 -2.82 -11.66
C GLY A 104 0.46 -2.98 -10.35
N MET A 105 -0.75 -2.41 -10.26
CA MET A 105 -1.59 -2.58 -9.07
C MET A 105 -2.24 -3.96 -8.95
N ASN A 106 -2.09 -4.86 -9.93
CA ASN A 106 -2.55 -6.25 -9.77
C ASN A 106 -1.75 -7.02 -8.71
N ALA A 107 -0.62 -6.47 -8.22
CA ALA A 107 0.09 -6.98 -7.06
C ALA A 107 -0.74 -6.94 -5.77
N TRP A 108 -1.77 -6.07 -5.68
CA TRP A 108 -2.68 -5.99 -4.56
C TRP A 108 -3.97 -6.77 -4.85
N VAL A 109 -4.18 -7.86 -4.12
CA VAL A 109 -5.35 -8.73 -4.30
C VAL A 109 -6.65 -7.98 -3.99
N ALA A 110 -6.67 -7.17 -2.93
CA ALA A 110 -7.88 -6.43 -2.57
C ALA A 110 -8.20 -5.35 -3.62
N TRP A 111 -7.18 -4.67 -4.17
CA TRP A 111 -7.38 -3.74 -5.27
C TRP A 111 -7.96 -4.43 -6.51
N ARG A 112 -7.40 -5.58 -6.90
CA ARG A 112 -7.90 -6.35 -8.06
C ARG A 112 -9.37 -6.72 -7.90
N ASN A 113 -9.77 -7.12 -6.69
CA ASN A 113 -11.11 -7.65 -6.44
C ASN A 113 -12.16 -6.56 -6.14
N ARG A 114 -11.75 -5.39 -5.65
CA ARG A 114 -12.66 -4.37 -5.09
C ARG A 114 -12.56 -3.00 -5.75
N CYS A 115 -11.48 -2.72 -6.49
CA CYS A 115 -11.17 -1.39 -7.02
C CYS A 115 -11.06 -1.40 -8.54
N LYS A 116 -10.41 -2.42 -9.11
CA LYS A 116 -10.21 -2.52 -10.56
C LYS A 116 -11.56 -2.54 -11.28
N GLY A 117 -11.72 -1.66 -12.28
CA GLY A 117 -12.95 -1.55 -13.07
C GLY A 117 -14.11 -0.81 -12.38
N THR A 118 -13.88 -0.21 -11.21
CA THR A 118 -14.89 0.59 -10.49
C THR A 118 -14.63 2.10 -10.65
N ASP A 119 -15.61 2.93 -10.30
CA ASP A 119 -15.38 4.39 -10.17
C ASP A 119 -14.52 4.70 -8.94
N VAL A 120 -13.20 4.65 -9.13
CA VAL A 120 -12.25 4.95 -8.06
C VAL A 120 -12.23 6.42 -7.65
N ASN A 121 -12.84 7.33 -8.42
CA ASN A 121 -12.94 8.74 -8.04
C ASN A 121 -13.84 8.95 -6.81
N ALA A 122 -14.72 8.00 -6.50
CA ALA A 122 -15.49 8.00 -5.26
C ALA A 122 -14.59 8.08 -4.01
N TRP A 123 -13.35 7.55 -4.08
CA TRP A 123 -12.42 7.55 -2.95
C TRP A 123 -11.76 8.91 -2.68
N THR A 124 -11.75 9.82 -3.64
CA THR A 124 -11.23 11.20 -3.50
C THR A 124 -12.33 12.25 -3.53
N ARG A 125 -13.58 11.84 -3.79
CA ARG A 125 -14.75 12.74 -3.81
C ARG A 125 -14.90 13.50 -2.49
N GLY A 126 -15.07 14.81 -2.61
CA GLY A 126 -15.21 15.74 -1.47
C GLY A 126 -13.92 16.03 -0.70
N CYS A 127 -12.77 15.49 -1.11
CA CYS A 127 -11.49 15.80 -0.49
C CYS A 127 -10.91 17.10 -1.07
N ARG A 128 -10.35 17.95 -0.20
CA ARG A 128 -9.58 19.14 -0.59
C ARG A 128 -8.14 18.71 -0.88
N LEU A 129 -7.78 18.55 -2.15
CA LEU A 129 -6.53 17.94 -2.62
C LEU A 129 -5.69 18.87 -3.47
#